data_AF-R4TR61-F1
#
_entry.id   AF-R4TR61-F1
#
_cell.length_a   1.000
_cell.length_b   1.000
_cell.length_c   1.000
_cell.angle_alpha   90.00
_cell.angle_beta   90.00
_cell.angle_gamma   90.00
#
_symmetry.space_group_name_H-M   'P 1'
#
loop_
_entity.id
_entity.type
_entity.pdbx_description
1 polymer ?
#
loop_
_entity_poly.entity_id
_entity_poly.type
_entity_poly.pdbx_seq_one_letter_code
_entity_poly.pdbx_strand_id
1 'polypeptide(L)'
;GNENLISPDGKIYDSRTLDFGLRVGTTKNLTNHIVSQTLENGPRWTKDFHTYTTIWDSNGFQFFVDGKEFGKLTPQENGWMYGNNFNKMAPFDQEFYITLGVGVGGIRVFPDGTTSSGNV
;
A
#
# COMPACT_ATOMS: atom_id res chain seq x y z
N GLY A 1 16.96 4.29 -15.50
CA GLY A 1 16.41 3.59 -14.31
C GLY A 1 14.94 3.94 -14.16
N ASN A 2 14.17 3.13 -13.40
CA ASN A 2 12.70 3.24 -13.24
C ASN A 2 12.22 4.52 -12.50
N GLU A 3 12.98 5.60 -12.56
CA GLU A 3 12.71 6.88 -11.91
C GLU A 3 11.54 7.64 -12.54
N ASN A 4 11.13 7.26 -13.76
CA ASN A 4 10.01 7.81 -14.52
C ASN A 4 9.17 6.65 -15.08
N LEU A 5 8.77 5.73 -14.19
CA LEU A 5 7.96 4.57 -14.52
C LEU A 5 6.49 4.98 -14.60
N ILE A 6 5.91 4.87 -15.79
CA ILE A 6 4.56 5.39 -16.11
C ILE A 6 3.79 4.33 -16.89
N SER A 7 2.50 4.16 -16.57
CA SER A 7 1.60 3.26 -17.29
C SER A 7 1.05 3.89 -18.58
N PRO A 8 0.43 3.11 -19.49
CA PRO A 8 -0.08 3.63 -20.76
C PRO A 8 -1.12 4.77 -20.63
N ASP A 9 -1.84 4.82 -19.51
CA ASP A 9 -2.82 5.86 -19.16
C ASP A 9 -2.19 7.08 -18.46
N GLY A 10 -0.86 7.13 -18.31
CA GLY A 10 -0.13 8.25 -17.73
C GLY A 10 0.01 8.22 -16.21
N LYS A 11 -0.48 7.18 -15.53
CA LYS A 11 -0.33 7.06 -14.07
C LYS A 11 1.13 6.75 -13.68
N ILE A 12 1.59 7.39 -12.62
CA ILE A 12 2.96 7.26 -12.12
C ILE A 12 3.09 6.04 -11.20
N TYR A 13 4.10 5.21 -11.46
CA TYR A 13 4.45 4.00 -10.70
C TYR A 13 5.89 4.00 -10.19
N ASP A 14 6.61 5.13 -10.32
CA ASP A 14 7.95 5.26 -9.76
C ASP A 14 7.93 5.59 -8.25
N SER A 15 9.12 5.86 -7.70
CA SER A 15 9.36 6.20 -6.29
C SER A 15 8.67 7.47 -5.77
N ARG A 16 7.84 8.16 -6.56
CA ARG A 16 6.92 9.21 -6.09
C ARG A 16 5.61 8.64 -5.52
N THR A 17 5.31 7.37 -5.81
CA THR A 17 4.13 6.69 -5.31
C THR A 17 4.48 5.92 -4.03
N LEU A 18 3.67 6.12 -2.99
CA LEU A 18 3.74 5.37 -1.73
C LEU A 18 2.37 4.78 -1.42
N ASP A 19 2.36 3.50 -1.06
CA ASP A 19 1.15 2.76 -0.73
C ASP A 19 1.26 2.18 0.68
N PHE A 20 0.20 2.37 1.47
CA PHE A 20 -0.07 1.58 2.66
C PHE A 20 -1.29 0.71 2.40
N GLY A 21 -1.31 -0.52 2.89
CA GLY A 21 -2.48 -1.34 2.68
C GLY A 21 -2.48 -2.69 3.36
N LEU A 22 -3.66 -3.29 3.30
CA LEU A 22 -3.96 -4.63 3.75
C LEU A 22 -4.36 -5.46 2.54
N ARG A 23 -3.94 -6.72 2.52
CA ARG A 23 -4.41 -7.71 1.55
C ARG A 23 -5.07 -8.84 2.31
N VAL A 24 -6.35 -9.04 2.05
CA VAL A 24 -7.18 -9.99 2.80
C VAL A 24 -7.86 -10.94 1.83
N GLY A 25 -7.84 -12.22 2.15
CA GLY A 25 -8.52 -13.26 1.38
C GLY A 25 -7.59 -14.38 0.93
N THR A 26 -8.07 -15.14 -0.05
CA THR A 26 -7.36 -16.32 -0.59
C THR A 26 -6.69 -15.98 -1.91
N THR A 27 -5.86 -16.87 -2.44
CA THR A 27 -5.20 -16.70 -3.74
C THR A 27 -6.18 -16.46 -4.90
N LYS A 28 -7.42 -16.94 -4.79
CA LYS A 28 -8.48 -16.75 -5.80
C LYS A 28 -9.29 -15.46 -5.57
N ASN A 29 -9.62 -15.15 -4.32
CA ASN A 29 -10.43 -13.99 -3.94
C ASN A 29 -9.63 -13.12 -2.97
N LEU A 30 -8.78 -12.26 -3.53
CA LEU A 30 -7.93 -11.33 -2.79
C LEU A 30 -8.51 -9.93 -2.89
N THR A 31 -8.83 -9.33 -1.75
CA THR A 31 -9.23 -7.93 -1.65
C THR A 31 -8.03 -7.09 -1.19
N ASN A 32 -7.74 -6.04 -1.94
CA ASN A 32 -6.73 -5.05 -1.58
C ASN A 32 -7.40 -3.81 -1.00
N HIS A 33 -7.05 -3.45 0.23
CA HIS A 33 -7.41 -2.18 0.84
C HIS A 33 -6.15 -1.31 0.85
N ILE A 34 -6.08 -0.29 0.01
CA ILE A 34 -4.87 0.52 -0.19
C ILE A 34 -5.22 1.99 -0.01
N VAL A 35 -4.37 2.69 0.74
CA VAL A 35 -4.25 4.15 0.72
C VAL A 35 -3.00 4.48 -0.07
N SER A 36 -3.14 5.23 -1.16
CA SER A 36 -2.06 5.56 -2.08
C SER A 36 -1.93 7.07 -2.22
N GLN A 37 -0.70 7.56 -2.24
CA GLN A 37 -0.39 8.94 -2.58
C GLN A 37 0.73 8.96 -3.61
N THR A 38 0.54 9.77 -4.65
CA THR A 38 1.56 10.06 -5.66
C THR A 38 1.96 11.52 -5.56
N LEU A 39 3.25 11.78 -5.34
CA LEU A 39 3.80 13.14 -5.35
C LEU A 39 4.09 13.57 -6.79
N GLU A 40 3.06 13.89 -7.58
CA GLU A 40 3.18 14.14 -9.04
C GLU A 40 4.37 15.03 -9.42
N ASN A 41 4.52 16.17 -8.73
CA ASN A 41 5.60 17.13 -8.92
C ASN A 41 6.55 17.23 -7.71
N GLY A 42 6.47 16.27 -6.78
CA GLY A 42 7.24 16.29 -5.54
C GLY A 42 8.53 15.48 -5.61
N PRO A 43 9.32 15.49 -4.52
CA PRO A 43 10.47 14.63 -4.40
C PRO A 43 10.06 13.15 -4.41
N ARG A 44 11.00 12.28 -4.75
CA ARG A 44 10.84 10.84 -4.62
C ARG A 44 11.04 10.45 -3.16
N TRP A 45 10.24 9.50 -2.66
CA TRP A 45 10.36 8.94 -1.30
C TRP A 45 11.71 8.25 -1.04
N THR A 46 12.52 8.05 -2.08
CA THR A 46 13.84 7.42 -2.02
C THR A 46 15.00 8.41 -1.92
N LYS A 47 14.73 9.72 -1.89
CA LYS A 47 15.78 10.75 -1.82
C LYS A 47 16.27 11.02 -0.40
N ASP A 48 15.44 10.79 0.60
CA ASP A 48 15.74 11.04 2.01
C ASP A 48 15.18 9.93 2.91
N PHE A 49 15.61 9.93 4.18
CA PHE A 49 15.01 9.08 5.20
C PHE A 49 13.68 9.66 5.68
N HIS A 50 12.70 8.79 5.88
CA HIS A 50 11.36 9.13 6.35
C HIS A 50 10.98 8.27 7.55
N THR A 51 10.13 8.80 8.42
CA THR A 51 9.55 8.04 9.55
C THR A 51 8.17 7.55 9.16
N TYR A 52 8.02 6.25 8.98
CA TYR A 52 6.74 5.58 8.69
C TYR A 52 6.14 5.04 9.98
N THR A 53 4.92 5.48 10.31
CA THR A 53 4.21 5.03 11.52
C THR A 53 2.88 4.40 11.14
N THR A 54 2.60 3.25 11.75
CA THR A 54 1.28 2.60 11.69
C THR A 54 0.72 2.52 13.11
N ILE A 55 -0.44 3.14 13.32
CA ILE A 55 -1.27 2.90 14.50
C ILE A 55 -2.28 1.84 14.12
N TRP A 56 -2.25 0.71 14.82
CA TRP A 56 -3.19 -0.40 14.64
C TRP A 56 -3.91 -0.65 15.96
N ASP A 57 -5.23 -0.48 15.95
CA ASP A 57 -6.11 -0.66 17.09
C ASP A 57 -7.44 -1.30 16.68
N SER A 58 -8.42 -1.33 17.60
CA SER A 58 -9.75 -1.88 17.34
C SER A 58 -10.56 -1.13 16.27
N ASN A 59 -10.15 0.08 15.90
CA ASN A 59 -10.81 0.91 14.88
C ASN A 59 -10.22 0.70 13.48
N GLY A 60 -9.10 0.00 13.35
CA GLY A 60 -8.43 -0.28 12.09
C GLY A 60 -6.99 0.18 12.08
N PHE A 61 -6.58 0.78 10.97
CA PHE A 61 -5.21 1.21 10.73
C PHE A 61 -5.16 2.69 10.39
N GLN A 62 -4.21 3.40 10.98
CA GLN A 62 -3.90 4.79 10.65
C GLN A 62 -2.42 4.87 10.29
N PHE A 63 -2.12 5.53 9.18
CA PHE A 63 -0.76 5.62 8.63
C PHE A 63 -0.28 7.06 8.68
N PHE A 64 0.99 7.23 9.01
CA PHE A 64 1.65 8.52 9.04
C PHE A 64 2.99 8.43 8.34
N VAL A 65 3.36 9.53 7.69
CA VAL A 65 4.69 9.75 7.15
C VAL A 65 5.20 11.07 7.72
N ASP A 66 6.35 11.02 8.38
CA ASP A 66 6.99 12.18 9.03
C ASP A 66 6.04 12.92 9.99
N GLY A 67 5.26 12.15 10.75
CA GLY A 67 4.29 12.64 11.73
C GLY A 67 3.00 13.23 11.15
N LYS A 68 2.85 13.28 9.82
CA LYS A 68 1.63 13.73 9.14
C LYS A 68 0.75 12.54 8.78
N GLU A 69 -0.55 12.65 9.03
CA GLU A 69 -1.50 11.61 8.66
C GLU A 69 -1.49 11.42 7.13
N PHE A 70 -1.22 10.19 6.71
CA PHE A 70 -1.21 9.76 5.31
C PHE A 70 -2.58 9.19 4.91
N GLY A 71 -3.23 8.49 5.84
CA GLY A 71 -4.61 8.05 5.69
C GLY A 71 -4.98 6.92 6.65
N LYS A 72 -6.19 6.39 6.48
CA LYS A 72 -6.77 5.40 7.38
C LYS A 72 -7.48 4.29 6.61
N LEU A 73 -7.45 3.09 7.18
CA LEU A 73 -8.24 1.94 6.74
C LEU A 73 -9.07 1.45 7.92
N THR A 74 -10.37 1.69 7.85
CA THR A 74 -11.34 1.24 8.87
C THR A 74 -12.14 0.05 8.35
N PRO A 75 -12.39 -0.98 9.15
CA PRO A 75 -13.19 -2.11 8.71
C PRO A 75 -14.63 -1.67 8.41
N GLN A 76 -15.19 -2.24 7.35
CA GLN A 76 -16.60 -2.07 7.02
C GLN A 76 -17.50 -2.77 8.05
N GLU A 77 -18.81 -2.61 7.95
CA GLU A 77 -19.78 -3.17 8.90
C GLU A 77 -19.56 -4.68 9.15
N ASN A 78 -19.28 -5.44 8.09
CA ASN A 78 -19.02 -6.88 8.14
C ASN A 78 -17.54 -7.24 8.42
N GLY A 79 -16.69 -6.28 8.78
CA GLY A 79 -15.26 -6.50 9.00
C GLY A 79 -14.43 -6.59 7.72
N TRP A 80 -13.21 -7.13 7.85
CA TRP A 80 -12.28 -7.35 6.72
C TRP A 80 -12.47 -8.71 6.02
N MET A 81 -13.09 -9.67 6.71
CA MET A 81 -13.31 -11.03 6.21
C MET A 81 -14.80 -11.37 6.17
N TYR A 82 -15.20 -12.14 5.16
CA TYR A 82 -16.57 -12.66 5.07
C TYR A 82 -16.72 -13.92 5.93
N GLY A 83 -17.70 -13.93 6.84
CA GLY A 83 -18.10 -15.09 7.63
C GLY A 83 -18.67 -14.71 8.99
N ASN A 84 -19.61 -15.50 9.50
CA ASN A 84 -20.36 -15.17 10.72
C ASN A 84 -19.57 -15.35 12.02
N ASN A 85 -18.35 -15.89 11.96
CA ASN A 85 -17.53 -16.24 13.13
C ASN A 85 -16.32 -15.31 13.32
N PHE A 86 -16.23 -14.23 12.54
CA PHE A 86 -15.11 -13.30 12.60
C PHE A 86 -15.55 -12.01 13.27
N ASN A 87 -14.73 -11.50 14.19
CA ASN A 87 -14.93 -10.14 14.64
C ASN A 87 -14.52 -9.14 13.55
N LYS A 88 -14.88 -7.88 13.75
CA LYS A 88 -14.69 -6.82 12.76
C LYS A 88 -13.22 -6.61 12.35
N MET A 89 -12.28 -6.87 13.26
CA MET A 89 -10.84 -6.68 13.02
C MET A 89 -10.12 -7.92 12.53
N ALA A 90 -10.73 -9.11 12.61
CA ALA A 90 -10.12 -10.33 12.13
C ALA A 90 -9.73 -10.23 10.64
N PRO A 91 -8.54 -10.73 10.24
CA PRO A 91 -7.61 -11.52 11.06
C PRO A 91 -6.61 -10.67 11.88
N PHE A 92 -6.74 -9.34 11.85
CA PHE A 92 -5.87 -8.37 12.52
C PHE A 92 -6.31 -8.12 13.98
N ASP A 93 -6.70 -9.19 14.66
CA ASP A 93 -7.08 -9.23 16.07
C ASP A 93 -6.23 -10.25 16.85
N GLN A 94 -5.15 -10.75 16.22
CA GLN A 94 -4.23 -11.74 16.75
C GLN A 94 -2.79 -11.18 16.81
N GLU A 95 -1.87 -11.96 17.36
CA GLU A 95 -0.44 -11.62 17.34
C GLU A 95 0.13 -11.73 15.92
N PHE A 96 0.95 -10.76 15.54
CA PHE A 96 1.64 -10.71 14.23
C PHE A 96 3.13 -10.47 14.42
N TYR A 97 3.90 -10.88 13.43
CA TYR A 97 5.32 -10.56 13.32
C TYR A 97 5.53 -9.47 12.27
N ILE A 98 6.43 -8.54 12.58
CA ILE A 98 6.88 -7.54 11.61
C ILE A 98 8.01 -8.15 10.79
N THR A 99 7.91 -8.04 9.47
CA THR A 99 8.99 -8.37 8.55
C THR A 99 9.29 -7.17 7.66
N LEU A 100 10.56 -7.02 7.30
CA LEU A 100 11.02 -5.99 6.37
C LEU A 100 11.76 -6.69 5.24
N GLY A 101 11.41 -6.37 4.00
CA GLY A 101 12.00 -6.97 2.83
C GLY A 101 11.95 -6.04 1.63
N VAL A 102 12.75 -6.38 0.61
CA VAL A 102 12.81 -5.67 -0.67
C VAL A 102 12.36 -6.64 -1.76
N GLY A 103 11.23 -6.34 -2.40
CA GLY A 103 10.72 -7.10 -3.54
C GLY A 103 11.16 -6.47 -4.87
N VAL A 104 11.46 -7.30 -5.86
CA VAL A 104 11.78 -6.86 -7.24
C VAL A 104 10.71 -7.40 -8.18
N GLY A 105 9.95 -6.48 -8.81
CA GLY A 105 8.84 -6.82 -9.70
C GLY A 105 7.51 -7.08 -8.97
N GLY A 106 6.56 -7.71 -9.67
CA GLY A 106 5.27 -8.09 -9.11
C GLY A 106 4.12 -7.97 -10.11
N ILE A 107 3.47 -9.10 -10.41
CA ILE A 107 2.38 -9.21 -11.43
C ILE A 107 1.16 -8.33 -11.08
N ARG A 108 0.98 -8.01 -9.80
CA ARG A 108 -0.17 -7.22 -9.31
C ARG A 108 0.17 -5.77 -8.95
N VAL A 109 1.43 -5.37 -9.14
CA VAL A 109 1.95 -4.05 -8.69
C VAL A 109 2.12 -3.12 -9.88
N PHE A 110 2.60 -3.63 -11.02
CA PHE A 110 2.83 -2.85 -12.22
C PHE A 110 1.88 -3.33 -13.33
N PRO A 111 1.01 -2.46 -13.86
CA PRO A 111 0.17 -2.79 -15.00
C PRO A 111 1.00 -3.16 -16.23
N ASP A 112 0.40 -3.94 -17.12
CA ASP A 112 0.99 -4.22 -18.42
C ASP A 112 1.20 -2.93 -19.22
N GLY A 113 2.29 -2.89 -20.00
CA GLY A 113 2.66 -1.73 -20.81
C GLY A 113 3.25 -0.56 -20.03
N THR A 114 3.55 -0.72 -18.74
CA THR A 114 4.31 0.29 -17.99
C THR A 114 5.71 0.44 -18.57
N THR A 115 6.13 1.69 -18.83
CA THR A 115 7.43 2.00 -19.43
C THR A 115 8.23 2.96 -18.55
N SER A 116 9.55 2.83 -18.57
CA SER A 116 10.46 3.78 -17.92
C SER A 116 10.97 4.77 -18.96
N SER A 117 10.52 6.02 -18.91
CA SER A 117 10.81 7.04 -19.93
C SER A 117 12.22 7.65 -19.86
N GLY A 118 13.16 7.03 -19.14
CA GLY A 118 14.52 7.53 -19.02
C GLY A 118 15.38 7.07 -20.19
N ASN A 119 15.39 7.85 -21.29
CA ASN A 119 16.35 7.89 -22.41
C ASN A 119 17.03 6.56 -22.84
N VAL A 120 16.85 6.18 -24.11
CA VAL A 120 17.96 5.56 -24.88
C VAL A 120 19.05 6.58 -25.14
#